data_AF-G5KFM1-F1
#
_entry.id   AF-G5KFM1-F1
#
_cell.length_a   1.000
_cell.length_b   1.000
_cell.length_c   1.000
_cell.angle_alpha   90.00
_cell.angle_beta   90.00
_cell.angle_gamma   90.00
#
_symmetry.space_group_name_H-M   'P 1'
#
loop_
_entity.id
_entity.type
_entity.pdbx_description
1 polymer ?
#
loop_
_entity_poly.entity_id
_entity_poly.type
_entity_poly.pdbx_seq_one_letter_code
_entity_poly.pdbx_strand_id
1 'polypeptide(L)'
;MVKPIKTQSNFIEAIDVILSSGKILLESGSEIYRVEETMAHMASSLNLKDFEAYVVNRGIIASGYNQLGQKEAKVLNVGEPVFHLGKLEAVNQLSRQIVSEKITSIPLIKQKLDSINHMKDYSTFASLLSYFIGASSFSLALSSSFEDSLFAGLAGLLIGILFHYIRDKIHTEYLLTILGSSIATFIVNILYIFGIGEHRSLIILGALMVLIPGGLFVNAIREFSQNNFTTGISLIMSAILICISISVGVVVTIELIPSADQMTTTFTNHTNNFWTYLWRASMAGVGTIAFSLLYHVPKRYFIDLGMLGALSWLIYLFVSSNSKWNALAVFLSSLFVLLVSRSLSKKRQCPMTLFISTSMFPLIPGLSLYRAVYFMITGSEALAIDYFRACFVTAFTIAISISIVQQLPRKLFNVKRKKQKVT
;
A
#
# COMPACT_ATOMS: atom_id res chain seq x y z
N MET A 1 -13.26 12.01 38.65
CA MET A 1 -13.63 10.58 38.79
C MET A 1 -14.38 10.16 37.54
N VAL A 2 -13.87 9.16 36.82
CA VAL A 2 -14.52 8.58 35.63
C VAL A 2 -15.74 7.78 36.10
N LYS A 3 -16.92 8.00 35.51
CA LYS A 3 -18.13 7.25 35.87
C LYS A 3 -17.97 5.78 35.42
N PRO A 4 -18.19 4.79 36.30
CA PRO A 4 -18.16 3.39 35.89
C PRO A 4 -19.25 3.11 34.85
N ILE A 5 -19.02 2.12 33.98
CA ILE A 5 -20.05 1.59 33.08
C ILE A 5 -21.11 0.90 33.96
N LYS A 6 -22.20 1.61 34.25
CA LYS A 6 -23.17 1.25 35.31
C LYS A 6 -24.25 0.22 34.91
N THR A 7 -24.35 -0.14 33.63
CA THR A 7 -25.40 -1.04 33.12
C THR A 7 -24.84 -2.01 32.09
N GLN A 8 -25.38 -3.22 32.05
CA GLN A 8 -25.02 -4.26 31.07
C GLN A 8 -25.15 -3.77 29.61
N SER A 9 -26.17 -2.95 29.32
CA SER A 9 -26.33 -2.29 28.01
C SER A 9 -25.15 -1.39 27.64
N ASN A 10 -24.63 -0.58 28.56
CA ASN A 10 -23.45 0.26 28.29
C ASN A 10 -22.17 -0.59 28.10
N PHE A 11 -22.09 -1.78 28.71
CA PHE A 11 -20.96 -2.68 28.51
C PHE A 11 -20.97 -3.30 27.11
N ILE A 12 -22.12 -3.77 26.65
CA ILE A 12 -22.30 -4.32 25.30
C ILE A 12 -21.97 -3.24 24.26
N GLU A 13 -22.49 -2.02 24.43
CA GLU A 13 -22.19 -0.91 23.52
C GLU A 13 -20.71 -0.50 23.53
N ALA A 14 -20.04 -0.58 24.68
CA ALA A 14 -18.60 -0.32 24.75
C ALA A 14 -17.80 -1.31 23.90
N ILE A 15 -18.11 -2.60 23.99
CA ILE A 15 -17.49 -3.63 23.14
C ILE A 15 -17.82 -3.38 21.66
N ASP A 16 -19.06 -3.01 21.32
CA ASP A 16 -19.46 -2.73 19.93
C ASP A 16 -18.68 -1.57 19.32
N VAL A 17 -18.43 -0.52 20.08
CA VAL A 17 -17.63 0.63 19.64
C VAL A 17 -16.16 0.23 19.44
N ILE A 18 -15.60 -0.58 20.35
CA ILE A 18 -14.22 -1.08 20.21
C ILE A 18 -14.11 -1.98 18.96
N LEU A 19 -15.04 -2.92 18.78
CA LEU A 19 -15.09 -3.79 17.60
C LEU A 19 -15.29 -3.01 16.30
N SER A 20 -16.13 -1.96 16.31
CA SER A 20 -16.32 -1.08 15.16
C SER A 20 -15.04 -0.36 14.78
N SER A 21 -14.24 0.09 15.75
CA SER A 21 -12.92 0.66 15.47
C SER A 21 -11.97 -0.36 14.84
N GLY A 22 -11.99 -1.60 15.34
CA GLY A 22 -11.19 -2.69 14.80
C GLY A 22 -11.60 -3.05 13.38
N LYS A 23 -12.91 -3.10 13.11
CA LYS A 23 -13.49 -3.31 11.78
C LYS A 23 -13.03 -2.25 10.80
N ILE A 24 -13.18 -0.96 11.13
CA ILE A 24 -12.75 0.15 10.25
C ILE A 24 -11.25 0.05 9.95
N LEU A 25 -10.42 -0.26 10.96
CA LEU A 25 -8.98 -0.42 10.76
C LEU A 25 -8.65 -1.59 9.82
N LEU A 26 -9.26 -2.75 10.04
CA LEU A 26 -9.01 -3.94 9.23
C LEU A 26 -9.51 -3.76 7.79
N GLU A 27 -10.71 -3.17 7.59
CA GLU A 27 -11.24 -2.81 6.27
C GLU A 27 -10.38 -1.75 5.58
N SER A 28 -9.72 -0.86 6.33
CA SER A 28 -8.82 0.15 5.77
C SER A 28 -7.41 -0.37 5.44
N GLY A 29 -7.15 -1.67 5.62
CA GLY A 29 -5.84 -2.29 5.36
C GLY A 29 -4.83 -2.13 6.50
N SER A 30 -5.28 -1.96 7.74
CA SER A 30 -4.40 -1.91 8.91
C SER A 30 -3.75 -3.26 9.20
N GLU A 31 -2.56 -3.19 9.80
CA GLU A 31 -1.79 -4.33 10.30
C GLU A 31 -2.54 -4.98 11.48
N ILE A 32 -2.55 -6.31 11.56
CA ILE A 32 -3.30 -7.07 12.59
C ILE A 32 -2.92 -6.60 14.00
N TYR A 33 -1.62 -6.60 14.32
CA TYR A 33 -1.13 -6.17 15.64
C TYR A 33 -1.56 -4.73 16.00
N ARG A 34 -1.74 -3.86 14.99
CA ARG A 34 -2.17 -2.47 15.18
C ARG A 34 -3.66 -2.41 15.52
N VAL A 35 -4.48 -3.26 14.88
CA VAL A 35 -5.90 -3.40 15.20
C VAL A 35 -6.04 -3.82 16.66
N GLU A 36 -5.31 -4.86 17.08
CA GLU A 36 -5.29 -5.37 18.45
C GLU A 36 -4.82 -4.31 19.46
N GLU A 37 -3.67 -3.67 19.22
CA GLU A 37 -3.12 -2.61 20.10
C GLU A 37 -4.11 -1.45 20.24
N THR A 38 -4.78 -1.06 19.15
CA THR A 38 -5.74 0.06 19.16
C THR A 38 -7.00 -0.29 19.95
N MET A 39 -7.54 -1.49 19.75
CA MET A 39 -8.69 -1.98 20.49
C MET A 39 -8.39 -2.11 21.99
N ALA A 40 -7.22 -2.66 22.34
CA ALA A 40 -6.79 -2.78 23.74
C ALA A 40 -6.63 -1.42 24.44
N HIS A 41 -6.08 -0.41 23.75
CA HIS A 41 -6.00 0.96 24.28
C HIS A 41 -7.38 1.57 24.52
N MET A 42 -8.32 1.40 23.59
CA MET A 42 -9.69 1.88 23.76
C MET A 42 -10.41 1.17 24.91
N ALA A 43 -10.27 -0.16 24.99
CA ALA A 43 -10.83 -0.98 26.06
C ALA A 43 -10.34 -0.53 27.45
N SER A 44 -9.03 -0.31 27.57
CA SER A 44 -8.40 0.18 28.79
C SER A 44 -8.96 1.55 29.23
N SER A 45 -9.16 2.47 28.28
CA SER A 45 -9.73 3.80 28.56
C SER A 45 -11.21 3.75 28.96
N LEU A 46 -11.95 2.74 28.52
CA LEU A 46 -13.34 2.48 28.92
C LEU A 46 -13.45 1.66 30.21
N ASN A 47 -12.30 1.36 30.86
CA ASN A 47 -12.20 0.56 32.08
C ASN A 47 -12.72 -0.88 31.93
N LEU A 48 -12.55 -1.48 30.74
CA LEU A 48 -12.71 -2.92 30.58
C LEU A 48 -11.47 -3.63 31.12
N LYS A 49 -11.68 -4.73 31.85
CA LYS A 49 -10.62 -5.59 32.39
C LYS A 49 -10.45 -6.81 31.50
N ASP A 50 -9.21 -7.32 31.44
CA ASP A 50 -8.83 -8.53 30.70
C ASP A 50 -9.43 -8.57 29.29
N PHE A 51 -9.33 -7.44 28.58
CA PHE A 51 -9.78 -7.34 27.20
C PHE A 51 -8.76 -8.02 26.28
N GLU A 52 -9.22 -9.04 25.56
CA GLU A 52 -8.43 -9.77 24.58
C GLU A 52 -9.13 -9.70 23.23
N ALA A 53 -8.33 -9.49 22.17
CA ALA A 53 -8.79 -9.51 20.80
C ALA A 53 -7.89 -10.44 19.99
N TYR A 54 -8.51 -11.32 19.21
CA TYR A 54 -7.87 -12.16 18.22
C TYR A 54 -8.39 -11.75 16.85
N VAL A 55 -7.50 -11.19 16.04
CA VAL A 55 -7.84 -10.64 14.73
C VAL A 55 -7.25 -11.53 13.64
N VAL A 56 -8.10 -11.99 12.73
CA VAL A 56 -7.73 -12.80 11.57
C VAL A 56 -8.23 -12.14 10.29
N ASN A 57 -7.76 -12.61 9.14
CA ASN A 57 -8.23 -12.09 7.86
C ASN A 57 -9.76 -12.23 7.78
N ARG A 58 -10.47 -11.10 7.63
CA ARG A 58 -11.94 -10.98 7.60
C ARG A 58 -12.69 -11.30 8.92
N GLY A 59 -12.01 -11.40 10.06
CA GLY A 59 -12.68 -11.74 11.32
C GLY A 59 -12.04 -11.09 12.55
N ILE A 60 -12.88 -10.67 13.49
CA ILE A 60 -12.45 -10.17 14.80
C ILE A 60 -13.21 -10.94 15.87
N ILE A 61 -12.47 -11.56 16.78
CA ILE A 61 -13.01 -12.19 17.98
C ILE A 61 -12.49 -11.40 19.17
N ALA A 62 -13.37 -10.89 20.02
CA ALA A 62 -12.96 -10.15 21.21
C ALA A 62 -13.76 -10.56 22.44
N SER A 63 -13.11 -10.53 23.60
CA SER A 63 -13.76 -10.74 24.89
C SER A 63 -13.18 -9.82 25.96
N GLY A 64 -13.95 -9.57 27.01
CA GLY A 64 -13.47 -8.81 28.15
C GLY A 64 -14.46 -8.80 29.31
N TYR A 65 -14.08 -8.13 30.39
CA TYR A 65 -14.87 -8.01 31.61
C TYR A 65 -15.18 -6.54 31.91
N ASN A 66 -16.38 -6.28 32.46
CA ASN A 66 -16.67 -4.98 33.05
C ASN A 66 -16.21 -4.91 34.51
N GLN A 67 -16.36 -3.73 35.15
CA GLN A 67 -15.97 -3.55 36.55
C GLN A 67 -16.79 -4.39 37.55
N LEU A 68 -17.95 -4.90 37.14
CA LEU A 68 -18.83 -5.75 37.93
C LEU A 68 -18.50 -7.25 37.78
N GLY A 69 -17.48 -7.60 37.00
CA GLY A 69 -17.06 -8.99 36.75
C GLY A 69 -17.91 -9.72 35.70
N GLN A 70 -18.82 -9.03 34.99
CA GLN A 70 -19.57 -9.62 33.89
C GLN A 70 -18.65 -9.77 32.66
N LYS A 71 -18.70 -10.94 32.03
CA LYS A 71 -17.93 -11.26 30.82
C LYS A 71 -18.82 -11.14 29.59
N GLU A 72 -18.29 -10.55 28.53
CA GLU A 72 -18.92 -10.54 27.21
C GLU A 72 -17.89 -10.98 26.16
N ALA A 73 -18.36 -11.69 25.14
CA ALA A 73 -17.56 -12.12 24.01
C ALA A 73 -18.35 -11.92 22.71
N LYS A 74 -17.70 -11.36 21.68
CA LYS A 74 -18.32 -11.07 20.40
C LYS A 74 -17.42 -11.48 19.24
N VAL A 75 -18.07 -11.92 18.17
CA VAL A 75 -17.44 -12.22 16.90
C VAL A 75 -18.01 -11.28 15.85
N LEU A 76 -17.13 -10.68 15.06
CA LEU A 76 -17.48 -9.75 14.00
C LEU A 76 -16.83 -10.19 12.70
N ASN A 77 -17.66 -10.35 11.66
CA ASN A 77 -17.18 -10.54 10.30
C ASN A 77 -16.82 -9.18 9.70
N VAL A 78 -15.72 -9.14 8.95
CA VAL A 78 -15.17 -7.93 8.35
C VAL A 78 -15.25 -8.02 6.83
N GLY A 79 -15.60 -6.91 6.19
CA GLY A 79 -15.68 -6.80 4.74
C GLY A 79 -14.33 -6.98 4.05
N GLU A 80 -14.35 -6.87 2.72
CA GLU A 80 -13.12 -6.90 1.93
C GLU A 80 -12.28 -5.65 2.19
N PRO A 81 -10.97 -5.78 2.45
CA PRO A 81 -10.11 -4.62 2.71
C PRO A 81 -10.03 -3.71 1.48
N VAL A 82 -10.37 -2.44 1.65
CA VAL A 82 -10.14 -1.38 0.67
C VAL A 82 -9.19 -0.37 1.31
N PHE A 83 -7.98 -0.26 0.77
CA PHE A 83 -6.94 0.62 1.32
C PHE A 83 -7.43 2.06 1.44
N HIS A 84 -7.67 2.50 2.67
CA HIS A 84 -8.07 3.87 2.97
C HIS A 84 -7.26 4.40 4.17
N LEU A 85 -6.06 4.89 3.87
CA LEU A 85 -5.10 5.30 4.89
C LEU A 85 -5.58 6.52 5.70
N GLY A 86 -6.48 7.34 5.16
CA GLY A 86 -7.16 8.41 5.90
C GLY A 86 -8.04 7.91 7.06
N LYS A 87 -8.88 6.88 6.84
CA LYS A 87 -9.71 6.26 7.88
C LYS A 87 -8.83 5.60 8.95
N LEU A 88 -7.81 4.86 8.52
CA LEU A 88 -6.82 4.26 9.41
C LEU A 88 -6.16 5.31 10.32
N GLU A 89 -5.73 6.43 9.74
CA GLU A 89 -5.10 7.51 10.48
C GLU A 89 -6.07 8.18 11.46
N ALA A 90 -7.31 8.42 11.04
CA ALA A 90 -8.35 9.02 11.87
C ALA A 90 -8.74 8.13 13.06
N VAL A 91 -8.86 6.81 12.89
CA VAL A 91 -9.11 5.89 14.01
C VAL A 91 -7.93 5.87 14.98
N ASN A 92 -6.69 5.85 14.48
CA ASN A 92 -5.51 5.95 15.36
C ASN A 92 -5.47 7.28 16.14
N GLN A 93 -5.86 8.40 15.51
CA GLN A 93 -6.00 9.67 16.22
C GLN A 93 -7.08 9.61 17.29
N LEU A 94 -8.24 9.05 16.96
CA LEU A 94 -9.36 8.89 17.90
C LEU A 94 -8.96 8.05 19.13
N SER A 95 -8.31 6.90 18.92
CA SER A 95 -7.82 6.05 20.02
C SER A 95 -6.88 6.83 20.95
N ARG A 96 -5.97 7.65 20.41
CA ARG A 96 -5.09 8.50 21.22
C ARG A 96 -5.85 9.59 21.97
N GLN A 97 -6.80 10.25 21.31
CA GLN A 97 -7.65 11.28 21.93
C GLN A 97 -8.45 10.70 23.10
N ILE A 98 -9.04 9.51 22.92
CA ILE A 98 -9.80 8.82 23.97
C ILE A 98 -8.94 8.67 25.24
N VAL A 99 -7.69 8.24 25.08
CA VAL A 99 -6.75 8.07 26.20
C VAL A 99 -6.30 9.41 26.80
N SER A 100 -5.90 10.38 25.96
CA SER A 100 -5.33 11.65 26.45
C SER A 100 -6.37 12.60 27.05
N GLU A 101 -7.56 12.67 26.45
CA GLU A 101 -8.66 13.55 26.87
C GLU A 101 -9.63 12.83 27.82
N LYS A 102 -9.39 11.55 28.12
CA LYS A 102 -10.24 10.70 28.97
C LYS A 102 -11.69 10.68 28.52
N ILE A 103 -11.92 10.55 27.22
CA ILE A 103 -13.26 10.47 26.63
C ILE A 103 -13.87 9.12 27.02
N THR A 104 -14.93 9.15 27.83
CA THR A 104 -15.63 7.93 28.27
C THR A 104 -17.06 7.83 27.76
N SER A 105 -17.54 8.81 27.00
CA SER A 105 -18.89 8.82 26.45
C SER A 105 -18.95 7.91 25.22
N ILE A 106 -19.59 6.75 25.36
CA ILE A 106 -19.78 5.77 24.28
C ILE A 106 -20.53 6.38 23.08
N PRO A 107 -21.64 7.14 23.25
CA PRO A 107 -22.32 7.76 22.11
C PRO A 107 -21.45 8.72 21.32
N LEU A 108 -20.57 9.48 21.99
CA LEU A 108 -19.64 10.40 21.33
C LEU A 108 -18.58 9.64 20.51
N ILE A 109 -18.05 8.55 21.07
CA ILE A 109 -17.06 7.73 20.35
C ILE A 109 -17.72 7.07 19.13
N LYS A 110 -18.94 6.54 19.29
CA LYS A 110 -19.74 5.97 18.19
C LYS A 110 -19.95 7.00 17.08
N GLN A 111 -20.41 8.21 17.42
CA GLN A 111 -20.59 9.31 16.46
C GLN A 111 -19.29 9.65 15.72
N LYS A 112 -18.15 9.71 16.43
CA LYS A 112 -16.84 9.95 15.80
C LYS A 112 -16.46 8.80 14.86
N LEU A 113 -16.64 7.54 15.25
CA LEU A 113 -16.37 6.38 14.39
C LEU A 113 -17.29 6.38 13.16
N ASP A 114 -18.57 6.69 13.32
CA ASP A 114 -19.52 6.79 12.21
C ASP A 114 -19.08 7.88 11.23
N SER A 115 -18.63 9.03 11.72
CA SER A 115 -18.08 10.11 10.88
C SER A 115 -16.81 9.68 10.12
N ILE A 116 -15.95 8.85 10.73
CA ILE A 116 -14.75 8.32 10.08
C ILE A 116 -15.15 7.31 9.02
N ASN A 117 -16.13 6.43 9.30
CA ASN A 117 -16.56 5.42 8.35
C ASN A 117 -17.16 6.02 7.07
N HIS A 118 -17.83 7.18 7.21
CA HIS A 118 -18.42 7.94 6.10
C HIS A 118 -17.53 9.08 5.60
N MET A 119 -16.22 9.05 5.90
CA MET A 119 -15.26 10.01 5.37
C MET A 119 -15.34 10.02 3.83
N LYS A 120 -15.42 11.22 3.24
CA LYS A 120 -15.52 11.37 1.79
C LYS A 120 -14.23 10.97 1.11
N ASP A 121 -14.36 10.16 0.07
CA ASP A 121 -13.27 9.82 -0.83
C ASP A 121 -12.85 11.04 -1.68
N TYR A 122 -11.72 10.92 -2.36
CA TYR A 122 -11.31 11.89 -3.35
C TYR A 122 -12.29 11.90 -4.54
N SER A 123 -12.43 13.06 -5.19
CA SER A 123 -13.32 13.16 -6.36
C SER A 123 -12.88 12.22 -7.47
N THR A 124 -13.84 11.73 -8.28
CA THR A 124 -13.57 10.87 -9.42
C THR A 124 -12.50 11.46 -10.34
N PHE A 125 -12.58 12.77 -10.61
CA PHE A 125 -11.57 13.46 -11.42
C PHE A 125 -10.16 13.37 -10.82
N ALA A 126 -10.01 13.57 -9.50
CA ALA A 126 -8.71 13.47 -8.83
C ALA A 126 -8.18 12.03 -8.83
N SER A 127 -9.06 11.05 -8.69
CA SER A 127 -8.72 9.63 -8.81
C SER A 127 -8.23 9.30 -10.23
N LEU A 128 -9.00 9.64 -11.26
CA LEU A 128 -8.63 9.43 -12.68
C LEU A 128 -7.33 10.13 -13.06
N LEU A 129 -7.14 11.37 -12.60
CA LEU A 129 -5.88 12.10 -12.80
C LEU A 129 -4.70 11.38 -12.12
N SER A 130 -4.93 10.73 -10.99
CA SER A 130 -3.89 9.96 -10.30
C SER A 130 -3.53 8.67 -11.03
N TYR A 131 -4.48 8.01 -11.70
CA TYR A 131 -4.17 6.91 -12.61
C TYR A 131 -3.27 7.38 -13.77
N PHE A 132 -3.61 8.51 -14.40
CA PHE A 132 -2.82 9.09 -15.49
C PHE A 132 -1.40 9.49 -15.05
N ILE A 133 -1.31 10.29 -13.98
CA ILE A 133 -0.02 10.80 -13.47
C ILE A 133 0.81 9.66 -12.91
N GLY A 134 0.20 8.71 -12.19
CA GLY A 134 0.88 7.55 -11.63
C GLY A 134 1.55 6.71 -12.70
N ALA A 135 0.80 6.31 -13.72
CA ALA A 135 1.32 5.51 -14.83
C ALA A 135 2.42 6.25 -15.63
N SER A 136 2.19 7.53 -15.95
CA SER A 136 3.19 8.37 -16.64
C SER A 136 4.50 8.48 -15.83
N SER A 137 4.38 8.87 -14.56
CA SER A 137 5.54 9.17 -13.73
C SER A 137 6.36 7.92 -13.42
N PHE A 138 5.72 6.76 -13.19
CA PHE A 138 6.46 5.51 -13.03
C PHE A 138 7.06 5.00 -14.33
N SER A 139 6.42 5.23 -15.48
CA SER A 139 7.03 4.97 -16.79
C SER A 139 8.34 5.74 -16.94
N LEU A 140 8.35 7.05 -16.65
CA LEU A 140 9.58 7.86 -16.66
C LEU A 140 10.62 7.38 -15.62
N ALA A 141 10.18 6.95 -14.44
CA ALA A 141 11.08 6.41 -13.42
C ALA A 141 11.79 5.13 -13.91
N LEU A 142 11.08 4.31 -14.71
CA LEU A 142 11.59 3.14 -15.44
C LEU A 142 12.39 3.50 -16.71
N SER A 143 12.75 4.79 -16.86
CA SER A 143 13.55 5.35 -17.95
C SER A 143 12.91 5.35 -19.33
N SER A 144 11.57 5.36 -19.44
CA SER A 144 10.93 5.58 -20.74
C SER A 144 11.13 7.01 -21.26
N SER A 145 10.90 7.20 -22.56
CA SER A 145 10.84 8.54 -23.15
C SER A 145 9.62 9.31 -22.62
N PHE A 146 9.63 10.64 -22.78
CA PHE A 146 8.50 11.47 -22.37
C PHE A 146 7.21 11.10 -23.12
N GLU A 147 7.33 10.77 -24.41
CA GLU A 147 6.21 10.35 -25.25
C GLU A 147 5.64 9.00 -24.78
N ASP A 148 6.50 8.00 -24.60
CA ASP A 148 6.13 6.67 -24.09
C ASP A 148 5.42 6.76 -22.74
N SER A 149 5.89 7.68 -21.88
CA SER A 149 5.26 7.97 -20.61
C SER A 149 3.85 8.55 -20.74
N LEU A 150 3.62 9.51 -21.64
CA LEU A 150 2.28 10.05 -21.86
C LEU A 150 1.29 8.97 -22.31
N PHE A 151 1.74 8.04 -23.16
CA PHE A 151 0.90 6.92 -23.60
C PHE A 151 0.64 5.92 -22.47
N ALA A 152 1.63 5.68 -21.60
CA ALA A 152 1.44 4.90 -20.38
C ALA A 152 0.39 5.58 -19.47
N GLY A 153 0.43 6.90 -19.37
CA GLY A 153 -0.57 7.73 -18.70
C GLY A 153 -1.98 7.53 -19.25
N LEU A 154 -2.15 7.62 -20.57
CA LEU A 154 -3.46 7.42 -21.22
C LEU A 154 -4.00 6.01 -20.97
N ALA A 155 -3.15 4.98 -21.08
CA ALA A 155 -3.53 3.62 -20.75
C ALA A 155 -3.93 3.50 -19.26
N GLY A 156 -3.17 4.13 -18.35
CA GLY A 156 -3.51 4.21 -16.93
C GLY A 156 -4.86 4.88 -16.67
N LEU A 157 -5.13 6.02 -17.32
CA LEU A 157 -6.42 6.72 -17.25
C LEU A 157 -7.58 5.80 -17.66
N LEU A 158 -7.39 5.00 -18.70
CA LEU A 158 -8.41 4.08 -19.21
C LEU A 158 -8.64 2.92 -18.24
N ILE A 159 -7.60 2.42 -17.55
CA ILE A 159 -7.77 1.50 -16.41
C ILE A 159 -8.61 2.18 -15.32
N GLY A 160 -8.33 3.44 -14.99
CA GLY A 160 -9.09 4.20 -13.99
C GLY A 160 -10.57 4.36 -14.34
N ILE A 161 -10.87 4.68 -15.61
CA ILE A 161 -12.23 4.77 -16.14
C ILE A 161 -12.93 3.41 -16.05
N LEU A 162 -12.26 2.34 -16.47
CA LEU A 162 -12.77 0.98 -16.37
C LEU A 162 -13.17 0.64 -14.94
N PHE A 163 -12.28 0.89 -13.98
CA PHE A 163 -12.51 0.59 -12.58
C PHE A 163 -13.63 1.43 -12.00
N HIS A 164 -13.81 2.68 -12.45
CA HIS A 164 -14.91 3.51 -12.00
C HIS A 164 -16.28 2.98 -12.44
N TYR A 165 -16.42 2.49 -13.68
CA TYR A 165 -17.72 2.07 -14.24
C TYR A 165 -18.04 0.57 -14.06
N ILE A 166 -17.03 -0.30 -13.95
CA ILE A 166 -17.22 -1.75 -13.96
C ILE A 166 -17.12 -2.37 -12.55
N ARG A 167 -16.46 -1.71 -11.59
CA ARG A 167 -16.25 -2.26 -10.23
C ARG A 167 -17.55 -2.62 -9.51
N ASP A 168 -18.63 -1.87 -9.73
CA ASP A 168 -19.93 -2.17 -9.11
C ASP A 168 -20.62 -3.40 -9.72
N LYS A 169 -20.20 -3.83 -10.93
CA LYS A 169 -20.78 -4.96 -11.66
C LYS A 169 -19.98 -6.26 -11.50
N ILE A 170 -18.66 -6.15 -11.29
CA ILE A 170 -17.76 -7.29 -11.14
C ILE A 170 -17.15 -7.26 -9.75
N HIS A 171 -17.58 -8.20 -8.91
CA HIS A 171 -17.14 -8.28 -7.52
C HIS A 171 -15.80 -9.01 -7.32
N THR A 172 -15.20 -9.56 -8.38
CA THR A 172 -13.93 -10.29 -8.29
C THR A 172 -12.76 -9.46 -8.79
N GLU A 173 -11.81 -9.16 -7.89
CA GLU A 173 -10.65 -8.31 -8.19
C GLU A 173 -9.77 -8.86 -9.33
N TYR A 174 -9.64 -10.19 -9.43
CA TYR A 174 -8.86 -10.84 -10.49
C TYR A 174 -9.47 -10.64 -11.89
N LEU A 175 -10.82 -10.68 -12.03
CA LEU A 175 -11.47 -10.40 -13.32
C LEU A 175 -11.32 -8.94 -13.73
N LEU A 176 -11.48 -8.01 -12.78
CA LEU A 176 -11.22 -6.59 -13.04
C LEU A 176 -9.78 -6.36 -13.48
N THR A 177 -8.82 -7.08 -12.88
CA THR A 177 -7.40 -7.00 -13.23
C THR A 177 -7.12 -7.54 -14.64
N ILE A 178 -7.74 -8.67 -15.03
CA ILE A 178 -7.66 -9.19 -16.41
C ILE A 178 -8.18 -8.14 -17.39
N LEU A 179 -9.39 -7.62 -17.18
CA LEU A 179 -9.98 -6.60 -18.07
C LEU A 179 -9.13 -5.32 -18.14
N GLY A 180 -8.64 -4.84 -16.99
CA GLY A 180 -7.79 -3.65 -16.92
C GLY A 180 -6.48 -3.82 -17.69
N SER A 181 -5.80 -4.95 -17.48
CA SER A 181 -4.54 -5.25 -18.17
C SER A 181 -4.74 -5.51 -19.66
N SER A 182 -5.84 -6.17 -20.07
CA SER A 182 -6.19 -6.34 -21.49
C SER A 182 -6.46 -5.00 -22.18
N ILE A 183 -7.27 -4.13 -21.58
CA ILE A 183 -7.58 -2.81 -22.16
C ILE A 183 -6.32 -1.97 -22.27
N ALA A 184 -5.51 -1.89 -21.21
CA ALA A 184 -4.24 -1.17 -21.25
C ALA A 184 -3.32 -1.68 -22.38
N THR A 185 -3.16 -3.00 -22.48
CA THR A 185 -2.33 -3.62 -23.51
C THR A 185 -2.90 -3.38 -24.91
N PHE A 186 -4.22 -3.40 -25.07
CA PHE A 186 -4.89 -3.20 -26.35
C PHE A 186 -4.64 -1.79 -26.87
N ILE A 187 -4.87 -0.78 -26.04
CA ILE A 187 -4.65 0.62 -26.40
C ILE A 187 -3.18 0.88 -26.74
N VAL A 188 -2.24 0.35 -25.96
CA VAL A 188 -0.81 0.53 -26.24
C VAL A 188 -0.42 -0.11 -27.57
N ASN A 189 -0.92 -1.31 -27.88
CA ASN A 189 -0.65 -1.94 -29.17
C ASN A 189 -1.26 -1.18 -30.35
N ILE A 190 -2.49 -0.67 -30.20
CA ILE A 190 -3.13 0.16 -31.23
C ILE A 190 -2.32 1.44 -31.48
N LEU A 191 -1.92 2.16 -30.43
CA LEU A 191 -1.10 3.37 -30.56
C LEU A 191 0.23 3.07 -31.27
N TYR A 192 0.88 1.96 -30.89
CA TYR A 192 2.13 1.54 -31.51
C TYR A 192 1.97 1.24 -33.01
N ILE A 193 0.86 0.63 -33.44
CA ILE A 193 0.56 0.38 -34.86
C ILE A 193 0.44 1.70 -35.63
N PHE A 194 -0.06 2.77 -35.02
CA PHE A 194 -0.11 4.11 -35.61
C PHE A 194 1.24 4.85 -35.60
N GLY A 195 2.33 4.18 -35.21
CA GLY A 195 3.67 4.77 -35.11
C GLY A 195 3.85 5.67 -33.90
N ILE A 196 3.00 5.51 -32.88
CA ILE A 196 2.97 6.35 -31.69
C ILE A 196 3.56 5.56 -30.51
N GLY A 197 4.75 5.98 -30.07
CA GLY A 197 5.51 5.35 -28.99
C GLY A 197 6.65 4.46 -29.51
N GLU A 198 7.82 4.59 -28.90
CA GLU A 198 9.05 3.91 -29.31
C GLU A 198 9.18 2.53 -28.66
N HIS A 199 8.88 2.42 -27.36
CA HIS A 199 9.14 1.20 -26.58
C HIS A 199 7.87 0.61 -25.97
N ARG A 200 7.15 -0.20 -26.77
CA ARG A 200 5.90 -0.89 -26.36
C ARG A 200 5.97 -1.51 -24.96
N SER A 201 7.06 -2.22 -24.64
CA SER A 201 7.23 -2.89 -23.35
C SER A 201 7.26 -1.90 -22.18
N LEU A 202 7.96 -0.76 -22.30
CA LEU A 202 8.04 0.24 -21.24
C LEU A 202 6.69 0.95 -21.04
N ILE A 203 5.96 1.21 -22.12
CA ILE A 203 4.63 1.82 -22.06
C ILE A 203 3.66 0.89 -21.30
N ILE A 204 3.62 -0.40 -21.65
CA ILE A 204 2.75 -1.37 -20.97
C ILE A 204 3.17 -1.50 -19.50
N LEU A 205 4.47 -1.65 -19.20
CA LEU A 205 4.94 -1.74 -17.81
C LEU A 205 4.57 -0.50 -16.97
N GLY A 206 4.70 0.70 -17.54
CA GLY A 206 4.29 1.95 -16.90
C GLY A 206 2.79 2.00 -16.60
N ALA A 207 1.95 1.57 -17.55
CA ALA A 207 0.50 1.50 -17.36
C ALA A 207 0.11 0.46 -16.29
N LEU A 208 0.73 -0.72 -16.32
CA LEU A 208 0.43 -1.82 -15.40
C LEU A 208 0.93 -1.59 -13.98
N MET A 209 1.81 -0.61 -13.74
CA MET A 209 2.22 -0.23 -12.38
C MET A 209 1.04 0.06 -11.45
N VAL A 210 -0.09 0.51 -11.99
CA VAL A 210 -1.29 0.76 -11.18
C VAL A 210 -1.99 -0.52 -10.71
N LEU A 211 -1.79 -1.63 -11.43
CA LEU A 211 -2.36 -2.94 -11.12
C LEU A 211 -1.41 -3.84 -10.33
N ILE A 212 -0.11 -3.58 -10.42
CA ILE A 212 0.92 -4.43 -9.82
C ILE A 212 0.71 -4.54 -8.29
N PRO A 213 0.62 -5.76 -7.73
CA PRO A 213 0.22 -6.02 -6.34
C PRO A 213 1.39 -5.79 -5.36
N GLY A 214 2.03 -4.64 -5.47
CA GLY A 214 3.23 -4.39 -4.71
C GLY A 214 3.00 -4.32 -3.20
N GLY A 215 2.01 -3.54 -2.78
CA GLY A 215 1.68 -3.37 -1.36
C GLY A 215 1.36 -4.70 -0.67
N LEU A 216 0.62 -5.60 -1.35
CA LEU A 216 0.29 -6.93 -0.84
C LEU A 216 1.55 -7.76 -0.56
N PHE A 217 2.49 -7.74 -1.50
CA PHE A 217 3.70 -8.52 -1.38
C PHE A 217 4.61 -8.01 -0.25
N VAL A 218 4.81 -6.70 -0.13
CA VAL A 218 5.58 -6.12 0.99
C VAL A 218 4.89 -6.39 2.33
N ASN A 219 3.56 -6.27 2.40
CA ASN A 219 2.81 -6.57 3.61
C ASN A 219 2.95 -8.05 3.99
N ALA A 220 2.90 -8.98 3.03
CA ALA A 220 3.06 -10.40 3.31
C ALA A 220 4.42 -10.72 3.95
N ILE A 221 5.49 -10.17 3.38
CA ILE A 221 6.84 -10.33 3.91
C ILE A 221 6.96 -9.72 5.32
N ARG A 222 6.28 -8.60 5.58
CA ARG A 222 6.21 -8.02 6.93
C ARG A 222 5.51 -8.97 7.91
N GLU A 223 4.37 -9.55 7.52
CA GLU A 223 3.64 -10.50 8.37
C GLU A 223 4.50 -11.73 8.69
N PHE A 224 5.28 -12.24 7.73
CA PHE A 224 6.25 -13.30 7.99
C PHE A 224 7.33 -12.91 9.00
N SER A 225 7.86 -11.68 8.91
CA SER A 225 8.82 -11.17 9.90
C SER A 225 8.22 -11.04 11.31
N GLN A 226 6.90 -11.05 11.44
CA GLN A 226 6.18 -10.97 12.71
C GLN A 226 5.63 -12.32 13.17
N ASN A 227 6.01 -13.42 12.51
CA ASN A 227 5.49 -14.77 12.73
C ASN A 227 3.98 -14.94 12.43
N ASN A 228 3.37 -14.02 11.69
CA ASN A 228 1.97 -14.08 11.25
C ASN A 228 1.84 -14.80 9.91
N PHE A 229 2.19 -16.10 9.88
CA PHE A 229 2.30 -16.85 8.63
C PHE A 229 0.97 -17.03 7.88
N THR A 230 -0.14 -17.25 8.58
CA THR A 230 -1.47 -17.43 7.97
C THR A 230 -1.88 -16.22 7.13
N THR A 231 -1.71 -15.01 7.68
CA THR A 231 -1.98 -13.75 6.98
C THR A 231 -0.98 -13.51 5.86
N GLY A 232 0.31 -13.75 6.11
CA GLY A 232 1.34 -13.58 5.09
C GLY A 232 1.11 -14.49 3.87
N ILE A 233 0.78 -15.77 4.07
CA ILE A 233 0.46 -16.71 2.98
C ILE A 233 -0.75 -16.21 2.19
N SER A 234 -1.81 -15.78 2.88
CA SER A 234 -3.01 -15.25 2.23
C SER A 234 -2.68 -14.06 1.31
N LEU A 235 -1.85 -13.12 1.79
CA LEU A 235 -1.42 -11.95 1.01
C LEU A 235 -0.53 -12.31 -0.18
N ILE A 236 0.39 -13.29 -0.04
CA ILE A 236 1.18 -13.78 -1.18
C ILE A 236 0.28 -14.42 -2.23
N MET A 237 -0.69 -15.23 -1.82
CA MET A 237 -1.62 -15.86 -2.75
C MET A 237 -2.43 -14.82 -3.52
N SER A 238 -2.93 -13.77 -2.86
CA SER A 238 -3.56 -12.63 -3.54
C SER A 238 -2.61 -11.95 -4.52
N ALA A 239 -1.35 -11.69 -4.15
CA ALA A 239 -0.38 -11.06 -5.04
C ALA A 239 -0.06 -11.94 -6.27
N ILE A 240 0.08 -13.26 -6.10
CA ILE A 240 0.31 -14.20 -7.20
C ILE A 240 -0.90 -14.22 -8.15
N LEU A 241 -2.13 -14.31 -7.60
CA LEU A 241 -3.35 -14.30 -8.40
C LEU A 241 -3.50 -13.02 -9.21
N ILE A 242 -3.17 -11.86 -8.64
CA ILE A 242 -3.17 -10.58 -9.38
C ILE A 242 -2.10 -10.61 -10.47
N CYS A 243 -0.87 -11.07 -10.21
CA CYS A 243 0.17 -11.17 -11.25
C CYS A 243 -0.21 -12.13 -12.40
N ILE A 244 -0.85 -13.26 -12.10
CA ILE A 244 -1.41 -14.18 -13.10
C ILE A 244 -2.48 -13.46 -13.90
N SER A 245 -3.39 -12.75 -13.23
CA SER A 245 -4.49 -12.01 -13.86
C SER A 245 -3.96 -10.94 -14.82
N ILE A 246 -2.95 -10.17 -14.41
CA ILE A 246 -2.29 -9.20 -15.29
C ILE A 246 -1.68 -9.93 -16.49
N SER A 247 -0.93 -11.01 -16.26
CA SER A 247 -0.24 -11.75 -17.32
C SER A 247 -1.21 -12.33 -18.35
N VAL A 248 -2.31 -12.94 -17.89
CA VAL A 248 -3.38 -13.45 -18.76
C VAL A 248 -3.98 -12.33 -19.59
N GLY A 249 -4.33 -11.18 -18.99
CA GLY A 249 -4.93 -10.07 -19.73
C GLY A 249 -4.00 -9.50 -20.80
N VAL A 250 -2.70 -9.41 -20.52
CA VAL A 250 -1.67 -9.03 -21.50
C VAL A 250 -1.56 -10.08 -22.62
N VAL A 251 -1.38 -11.36 -22.29
CA VAL A 251 -1.15 -12.45 -23.25
C VAL A 251 -2.35 -12.61 -24.20
N VAL A 252 -3.57 -12.63 -23.66
CA VAL A 252 -4.80 -12.71 -24.48
C VAL A 252 -4.85 -11.59 -25.52
N THR A 253 -4.43 -10.38 -25.13
CA THR A 253 -4.44 -9.23 -26.04
C THR A 253 -3.38 -9.34 -27.11
N ILE A 254 -2.19 -9.82 -26.76
CA ILE A 254 -1.10 -10.07 -27.71
C ILE A 254 -1.52 -11.15 -28.72
N GLU A 255 -2.12 -12.24 -28.27
CA GLU A 255 -2.60 -13.31 -29.15
C GLU A 255 -3.72 -12.86 -30.10
N LEU A 256 -4.56 -11.92 -29.65
CA LEU A 256 -5.65 -11.36 -30.47
C LEU A 256 -5.16 -10.36 -31.53
N ILE A 257 -3.98 -9.75 -31.36
CA ILE A 257 -3.44 -8.74 -32.28
C ILE A 257 -2.24 -9.35 -33.02
N PRO A 258 -2.37 -9.73 -34.31
CA PRO A 258 -1.31 -10.41 -35.05
C PRO A 258 0.03 -9.64 -35.14
N SER A 259 -0.02 -8.32 -35.00
CA SER A 259 1.14 -7.41 -35.05
C SER A 259 1.72 -7.09 -33.66
N ALA A 260 1.20 -7.70 -32.59
CA ALA A 260 1.68 -7.51 -31.24
C ALA A 260 2.80 -8.51 -30.93
N ASP A 261 3.98 -7.99 -30.62
CA ASP A 261 5.11 -8.79 -30.17
C ASP A 261 5.10 -8.95 -28.65
N GLN A 262 5.75 -10.02 -28.19
CA GLN A 262 6.02 -10.25 -26.78
C GLN A 262 6.90 -9.13 -26.18
N MET A 263 6.78 -8.94 -24.86
CA MET A 263 7.61 -7.94 -24.19
C MET A 263 9.09 -8.30 -24.25
N THR A 264 9.92 -7.31 -24.52
CA THR A 264 11.38 -7.42 -24.50
C THR A 264 11.93 -6.97 -23.14
N THR A 265 13.19 -7.32 -22.86
CA THR A 265 13.89 -6.91 -21.63
C THR A 265 14.54 -5.53 -21.73
N THR A 266 14.55 -4.94 -22.92
CA THR A 266 15.36 -3.76 -23.23
C THR A 266 14.78 -2.52 -22.57
N PHE A 267 15.49 -2.01 -21.56
CA PHE A 267 15.35 -0.62 -21.15
C PHE A 267 16.16 0.25 -22.13
N THR A 268 15.67 1.44 -22.42
CA THR A 268 16.41 2.44 -23.19
C THR A 268 17.82 2.62 -22.62
N ASN A 269 18.83 2.63 -23.50
CA ASN A 269 20.21 2.92 -23.14
C ASN A 269 20.38 4.43 -22.87
N HIS A 270 19.79 4.93 -21.78
CA HIS A 270 20.13 6.27 -21.31
C HIS A 270 21.52 6.24 -20.67
N THR A 271 22.32 7.26 -21.02
CA THR A 271 23.62 7.49 -20.40
C THR A 271 23.47 7.66 -18.88
N ASN A 272 24.38 7.05 -18.12
CA ASN A 272 24.43 7.10 -16.66
C ASN A 272 24.90 8.49 -16.17
N ASN A 273 24.07 9.50 -16.37
CA ASN A 273 24.31 10.86 -15.92
C ASN A 273 23.62 11.11 -14.58
N PHE A 274 24.26 11.87 -13.69
CA PHE A 274 23.66 12.25 -12.41
C PHE A 274 22.27 12.91 -12.59
N TRP A 275 22.12 13.75 -13.61
CA TRP A 275 20.85 14.42 -13.93
C TRP A 275 19.73 13.46 -14.34
N THR A 276 20.04 12.35 -15.02
CA THR A 276 19.03 11.35 -15.39
C THR A 276 18.55 10.60 -14.14
N TYR A 277 19.44 10.33 -13.19
CA TYR A 277 19.05 9.75 -11.90
C TYR A 277 18.17 10.69 -11.10
N LEU A 278 18.51 11.98 -11.04
CA LEU A 278 17.70 12.98 -10.34
C LEU A 278 16.30 13.12 -10.96
N TRP A 279 16.21 13.20 -12.30
CA TRP A 279 14.94 13.25 -13.01
C TRP A 279 14.06 12.02 -12.73
N ARG A 280 14.62 10.82 -12.86
CA ARG A 280 13.91 9.55 -12.59
C ARG A 280 13.46 9.46 -11.14
N ALA A 281 14.27 9.91 -10.20
CA ALA A 281 13.92 10.01 -8.79
C ALA A 281 12.77 10.98 -8.54
N SER A 282 12.80 12.17 -9.13
CA SER A 282 11.69 13.12 -9.02
C SER A 282 10.39 12.53 -9.56
N MET A 283 10.42 11.84 -10.70
CA MET A 283 9.24 11.18 -11.26
C MET A 283 8.74 10.02 -10.41
N ALA A 284 9.63 9.23 -9.80
CA ALA A 284 9.21 8.23 -8.79
C ALA A 284 8.48 8.87 -7.61
N GLY A 285 8.92 10.04 -7.14
CA GLY A 285 8.24 10.81 -6.10
C GLY A 285 6.85 11.33 -6.53
N VAL A 286 6.72 11.83 -7.77
CA VAL A 286 5.41 12.25 -8.32
C VAL A 286 4.47 11.04 -8.44
N GLY A 287 4.98 9.89 -8.90
CA GLY A 287 4.26 8.63 -8.93
C GLY A 287 3.78 8.22 -7.54
N THR A 288 4.65 8.27 -6.52
CA THR A 288 4.28 7.99 -5.13
C THR A 288 3.15 8.91 -4.63
N ILE A 289 3.15 10.20 -4.98
CA ILE A 289 2.06 11.12 -4.61
C ILE A 289 0.75 10.69 -5.28
N ALA A 290 0.77 10.37 -6.58
CA ALA A 290 -0.41 9.92 -7.30
C ALA A 290 -1.00 8.64 -6.66
N PHE A 291 -0.18 7.65 -6.34
CA PHE A 291 -0.63 6.43 -5.64
C PHE A 291 -1.12 6.71 -4.22
N SER A 292 -0.53 7.67 -3.52
CA SER A 292 -1.01 8.07 -2.19
C SER A 292 -2.44 8.62 -2.23
N LEU A 293 -2.85 9.24 -3.34
CA LEU A 293 -4.22 9.67 -3.56
C LEU A 293 -5.14 8.45 -3.76
N LEU A 294 -4.72 7.46 -4.56
CA LEU A 294 -5.46 6.20 -4.75
C LEU A 294 -5.66 5.42 -3.43
N TYR A 295 -4.71 5.55 -2.49
CA TYR A 295 -4.79 4.93 -1.15
C TYR A 295 -5.50 5.82 -0.11
N HIS A 296 -6.14 6.90 -0.56
CA HIS A 296 -6.88 7.86 0.25
C HIS A 296 -6.05 8.42 1.42
N VAL A 297 -4.77 8.71 1.19
CA VAL A 297 -3.91 9.37 2.17
C VAL A 297 -4.35 10.84 2.32
N PRO A 298 -4.40 11.41 3.54
CA PRO A 298 -4.65 12.83 3.73
C PRO A 298 -3.61 13.72 3.04
N LYS A 299 -4.05 14.74 2.29
CA LYS A 299 -3.21 15.65 1.48
C LYS A 299 -1.99 16.23 2.21
N ARG A 300 -2.08 16.43 3.53
CA ARG A 300 -0.99 16.95 4.39
C ARG A 300 0.28 16.09 4.38
N TYR A 301 0.20 14.84 3.94
CA TYR A 301 1.34 13.92 3.87
C TYR A 301 1.96 13.80 2.48
N PHE A 302 1.36 14.37 1.43
CA PHE A 302 1.81 14.15 0.04
C PHE A 302 3.27 14.56 -0.17
N ILE A 303 3.70 15.70 0.39
CA ILE A 303 5.08 16.16 0.25
C ILE A 303 6.05 15.20 0.95
N ASP A 304 5.72 14.76 2.17
CA ASP A 304 6.55 13.81 2.92
C ASP A 304 6.70 12.49 2.14
N LEU A 305 5.62 12.02 1.52
CA LEU A 305 5.59 10.79 0.72
C LEU A 305 6.34 10.91 -0.60
N GLY A 306 6.14 11.99 -1.35
CA GLY A 306 6.83 12.23 -2.61
C GLY A 306 8.35 12.35 -2.42
N MET A 307 8.79 13.05 -1.37
CA MET A 307 10.22 13.14 -1.04
C MET A 307 10.79 11.78 -0.64
N LEU A 308 10.07 10.99 0.16
CA LEU A 308 10.49 9.64 0.53
C LEU A 308 10.59 8.72 -0.69
N GLY A 309 9.61 8.73 -1.59
CA GLY A 309 9.62 7.96 -2.83
C GLY A 309 10.76 8.38 -3.77
N ALA A 310 10.99 9.68 -3.91
CA ALA A 310 12.08 10.19 -4.75
C ALA A 310 13.46 9.83 -4.18
N LEU A 311 13.70 10.08 -2.89
CA LEU A 311 14.99 9.79 -2.27
C LEU A 311 15.28 8.29 -2.21
N SER A 312 14.27 7.45 -1.96
CA SER A 312 14.45 6.00 -1.93
C SER A 312 14.83 5.45 -3.31
N TRP A 313 14.20 5.95 -4.37
CA TRP A 313 14.55 5.62 -5.75
C TRP A 313 15.92 6.17 -6.13
N LEU A 314 16.29 7.37 -5.68
CA LEU A 314 17.61 7.94 -5.93
C LEU A 314 18.73 7.10 -5.30
N ILE A 315 18.55 6.68 -4.04
CA ILE A 315 19.50 5.77 -3.36
C ILE A 315 19.60 4.46 -4.15
N TYR A 316 18.47 3.93 -4.63
CA TYR A 316 18.44 2.70 -5.39
C TYR A 316 19.23 2.85 -6.70
N LEU A 317 18.98 3.91 -7.47
CA LEU A 317 19.68 4.17 -8.73
C LEU A 317 21.19 4.37 -8.53
N PHE A 318 21.59 5.10 -7.49
CA PHE A 318 23.00 5.36 -7.21
C PHE A 318 23.75 4.08 -6.82
N VAL A 319 23.18 3.24 -5.97
CA VAL A 319 23.82 1.99 -5.51
C VAL A 319 23.77 0.91 -6.59
N SER A 320 22.67 0.83 -7.36
CA SER A 320 22.50 -0.15 -8.44
C SER A 320 23.32 0.17 -9.70
N SER A 321 23.91 1.38 -9.80
CA SER A 321 24.88 1.72 -10.85
C SER A 321 26.06 0.73 -10.91
N ASN A 322 26.41 0.12 -9.77
CA ASN A 322 27.32 -1.02 -9.71
C ASN A 322 26.52 -2.32 -9.84
N SER A 323 26.50 -2.93 -11.03
CA SER A 323 25.62 -4.06 -11.40
C SER A 323 25.67 -5.29 -10.47
N LYS A 324 26.67 -5.40 -9.59
CA LYS A 324 26.82 -6.49 -8.62
C LYS A 324 26.03 -6.27 -7.32
N TRP A 325 25.50 -5.08 -7.06
CA TRP A 325 25.01 -4.67 -5.73
C TRP A 325 23.49 -4.48 -5.64
N ASN A 326 22.70 -5.11 -6.51
CA ASN A 326 21.24 -4.93 -6.53
C ASN A 326 20.57 -5.20 -5.18
N ALA A 327 20.97 -6.28 -4.48
CA ALA A 327 20.46 -6.57 -3.13
C ALA A 327 20.83 -5.44 -2.14
N LEU A 328 22.06 -4.93 -2.19
CA LEU A 328 22.49 -3.83 -1.33
C LEU A 328 21.74 -2.53 -1.65
N ALA A 329 21.43 -2.26 -2.92
CA ALA A 329 20.65 -1.10 -3.34
C ALA A 329 19.24 -1.12 -2.73
N VAL A 330 18.54 -2.25 -2.86
CA VAL A 330 17.22 -2.44 -2.24
C VAL A 330 17.31 -2.33 -0.72
N PHE A 331 18.35 -2.91 -0.11
CA PHE A 331 18.56 -2.87 1.33
C PHE A 331 18.70 -1.44 1.84
N LEU A 332 19.63 -0.66 1.28
CA LEU A 332 19.89 0.71 1.71
C LEU A 332 18.67 1.62 1.47
N SER A 333 18.00 1.48 0.33
CA SER A 333 16.80 2.26 0.03
C SER A 333 15.63 1.92 0.96
N SER A 334 15.36 0.64 1.20
CA SER A 334 14.26 0.22 2.08
C SER A 334 14.55 0.55 3.55
N LEU A 335 15.79 0.34 4.02
CA LEU A 335 16.25 0.77 5.34
C LEU A 335 16.08 2.27 5.55
N PHE A 336 16.45 3.09 4.55
CA PHE A 336 16.22 4.53 4.57
C PHE A 336 14.74 4.88 4.72
N VAL A 337 13.87 4.31 3.87
CA VAL A 337 12.43 4.56 3.93
C VAL A 337 11.87 4.21 5.30
N LEU A 338 12.27 3.06 5.87
CA LEU A 338 11.78 2.60 7.17
C LEU A 338 12.25 3.50 8.32
N LEU A 339 13.53 3.90 8.35
CA LEU A 339 14.06 4.78 9.40
C LEU A 339 13.39 6.16 9.37
N VAL A 340 13.26 6.76 8.18
CA VAL A 340 12.64 8.08 8.02
C VAL A 340 11.14 8.01 8.27
N SER A 341 10.45 6.96 7.81
CA SER A 341 9.03 6.71 8.11
C SER A 341 8.78 6.57 9.62
N ARG A 342 9.69 5.92 10.36
CA ARG A 342 9.60 5.81 11.82
C ARG A 342 9.75 7.18 12.51
N SER A 343 10.66 8.02 12.01
CA SER A 343 10.83 9.39 12.50
C SER A 343 9.61 10.28 12.19
N LEU A 344 9.11 10.23 10.96
CA LEU A 344 7.97 11.01 10.49
C LEU A 344 6.66 10.62 11.16
N SER A 345 6.38 9.32 11.31
CA SER A 345 5.17 8.83 12.00
C SER A 345 5.04 9.36 13.42
N LYS A 346 6.17 9.49 14.12
CA LYS A 346 6.22 10.13 15.43
C LYS A 346 6.04 11.65 15.36
N LYS A 347 6.75 12.34 14.46
CA LYS A 347 6.64 13.79 14.26
C LYS A 347 5.21 14.21 13.92
N ARG A 348 4.54 13.40 13.09
CA ARG A 348 3.19 13.63 12.56
C ARG A 348 2.08 12.96 13.38
N GLN A 349 2.45 12.16 14.38
CA GLN A 349 1.53 11.42 15.26
C GLN A 349 0.56 10.47 14.53
N CYS A 350 0.93 9.99 13.35
CA CYS A 350 0.15 9.03 12.56
C CYS A 350 0.85 7.66 12.49
N PRO A 351 0.17 6.61 12.01
CA PRO A 351 0.76 5.26 11.88
C PRO A 351 1.90 5.22 10.87
N MET A 352 2.93 4.42 11.13
CA MET A 352 4.09 4.27 10.25
C MET A 352 3.72 3.67 8.88
N THR A 353 2.71 2.79 8.85
CA THR A 353 2.17 2.15 7.65
C THR A 353 1.76 3.16 6.57
N LEU A 354 1.32 4.35 6.97
CA LEU A 354 0.96 5.43 6.04
C LEU A 354 2.14 5.82 5.15
N PHE A 355 3.34 5.90 5.72
CA PHE A 355 4.57 6.26 4.98
C PHE A 355 5.17 5.07 4.24
N ILE A 356 5.20 3.89 4.87
CA ILE A 356 5.80 2.69 4.29
C ILE A 356 5.05 2.26 3.02
N SER A 357 3.72 2.11 3.14
CA SER A 357 2.89 1.51 2.10
C SER A 357 3.03 2.24 0.75
N THR A 358 3.09 3.56 0.76
CA THR A 358 3.13 4.41 -0.45
C THR A 358 4.55 4.76 -0.89
N SER A 359 5.48 4.99 0.03
CA SER A 359 6.86 5.40 -0.33
C SER A 359 7.74 4.25 -0.80
N MET A 360 7.37 3.01 -0.51
CA MET A 360 8.12 1.83 -0.96
C MET A 360 7.78 1.41 -2.39
N PHE A 361 6.68 1.91 -2.99
CA PHE A 361 6.22 1.55 -4.35
C PHE A 361 7.32 1.41 -5.41
N PRO A 362 8.26 2.36 -5.54
CA PRO A 362 9.34 2.25 -6.53
C PRO A 362 10.19 0.99 -6.35
N LEU A 363 10.36 0.53 -5.11
CA LEU A 363 11.24 -0.59 -4.73
C LEU A 363 10.52 -1.93 -4.67
N ILE A 364 9.22 -1.98 -4.95
CA ILE A 364 8.44 -3.16 -4.65
C ILE A 364 8.72 -4.30 -5.65
N PRO A 365 8.96 -5.54 -5.19
CA PRO A 365 9.14 -6.72 -6.04
C PRO A 365 7.96 -7.07 -6.97
N GLY A 366 6.83 -6.37 -6.89
CA GLY A 366 5.63 -6.68 -7.67
C GLY A 366 5.87 -6.67 -9.18
N LEU A 367 6.70 -5.74 -9.68
CA LEU A 367 7.07 -5.71 -11.10
C LEU A 367 7.87 -6.95 -11.49
N SER A 368 8.84 -7.35 -10.67
CA SER A 368 9.63 -8.57 -10.89
C SER A 368 8.75 -9.82 -10.82
N LEU A 369 7.81 -9.89 -9.88
CA LEU A 369 6.88 -11.02 -9.78
C LEU A 369 5.99 -11.12 -11.01
N TYR A 370 5.40 -9.99 -11.45
CA TYR A 370 4.59 -9.94 -12.67
C TYR A 370 5.40 -10.44 -13.87
N ARG A 371 6.61 -9.91 -14.08
CA ARG A 371 7.47 -10.31 -15.23
C ARG A 371 7.84 -11.78 -15.16
N ALA A 372 8.12 -12.31 -13.97
CA ALA A 372 8.38 -13.74 -13.79
C ALA A 372 7.21 -14.59 -14.26
N VAL A 373 5.99 -14.23 -13.85
CA VAL A 373 4.77 -14.94 -14.26
C VAL A 373 4.51 -14.78 -15.77
N TYR A 374 4.66 -13.56 -16.30
CA TYR A 374 4.49 -13.29 -17.73
C TYR A 374 5.43 -14.14 -18.58
N PHE A 375 6.74 -14.12 -18.30
CA PHE A 375 7.73 -14.87 -19.07
C PHE A 375 7.59 -16.39 -18.88
N MET A 376 7.08 -16.84 -17.74
CA MET A 376 6.72 -18.25 -17.54
C MET A 376 5.57 -18.67 -18.46
N ILE A 377 4.57 -17.82 -18.66
CA ILE A 377 3.42 -18.11 -19.54
C ILE A 377 3.82 -18.00 -21.02
N THR A 378 4.67 -17.04 -21.39
CA THR A 378 5.09 -16.86 -22.80
C THR A 378 6.20 -17.79 -23.25
N GLY A 379 6.73 -18.65 -22.37
CA GLY A 379 7.71 -19.70 -22.69
C GLY A 379 9.18 -19.29 -22.58
N SER A 380 9.50 -18.16 -21.94
CA SER A 380 10.89 -17.71 -21.72
C SER A 380 11.39 -18.08 -20.31
N GLU A 381 11.76 -19.35 -20.12
CA GLU A 381 12.14 -19.90 -18.81
C GLU A 381 13.33 -19.17 -18.16
N ALA A 382 14.36 -18.83 -18.93
CA ALA A 382 15.54 -18.14 -18.41
C ALA A 382 15.19 -16.77 -17.80
N LEU A 383 14.40 -15.97 -18.51
CA LEU A 383 13.93 -14.67 -18.02
C LEU A 383 12.98 -14.83 -16.83
N ALA A 384 12.10 -15.83 -16.87
CA ALA A 384 11.18 -16.10 -15.77
C ALA A 384 11.95 -16.38 -14.46
N ILE A 385 12.98 -17.23 -14.51
CA ILE A 385 13.83 -17.55 -13.36
C ILE A 385 14.59 -16.33 -12.87
N ASP A 386 15.14 -15.51 -13.76
CA ASP A 386 15.87 -14.29 -13.39
C ASP A 386 14.97 -13.29 -12.65
N TYR A 387 13.76 -13.03 -13.16
CA TYR A 387 12.81 -12.14 -12.50
C TYR A 387 12.25 -12.73 -11.21
N PHE A 388 12.07 -14.04 -11.15
CA PHE A 388 11.65 -14.73 -9.93
C PHE A 388 12.72 -14.58 -8.84
N ARG A 389 14.00 -14.82 -9.18
CA ARG A 389 15.14 -14.59 -8.28
C ARG A 389 15.20 -13.13 -7.82
N ALA A 390 15.08 -12.17 -8.74
CA ALA A 390 15.10 -10.74 -8.40
C ALA A 390 13.95 -10.36 -7.44
N CYS A 391 12.76 -10.89 -7.68
CA CYS A 391 11.59 -10.72 -6.81
C CYS A 391 11.90 -11.21 -5.38
N PHE A 392 12.36 -12.45 -5.23
CA PHE A 392 12.68 -13.04 -3.92
C PHE A 392 13.80 -12.29 -3.19
N VAL A 393 14.88 -11.95 -3.88
CA VAL A 393 15.99 -11.20 -3.27
C VAL A 393 15.49 -9.84 -2.76
N THR A 394 14.70 -9.13 -3.57
CA THR A 394 14.12 -7.83 -3.18
C THR A 394 13.18 -7.99 -1.98
N ALA A 395 12.33 -9.03 -1.98
CA ALA A 395 11.43 -9.40 -0.90
C ALA A 395 12.14 -9.54 0.44
N PHE A 396 13.09 -10.49 0.50
CA PHE A 396 13.80 -10.84 1.73
C PHE A 396 14.67 -9.68 2.22
N THR A 397 15.23 -8.90 1.30
CA THR A 397 15.99 -7.70 1.64
C THR A 397 15.12 -6.64 2.34
N ILE A 398 13.90 -6.43 1.84
CA ILE A 398 12.92 -5.55 2.50
C ILE A 398 12.54 -6.14 3.87
N ALA A 399 12.34 -7.45 3.98
CA ALA A 399 12.05 -8.14 5.23
C ALA A 399 13.11 -7.85 6.30
N ILE A 400 14.38 -8.05 5.95
CA ILE A 400 15.53 -7.83 6.86
C ILE A 400 15.55 -6.37 7.32
N SER A 401 15.34 -5.42 6.40
CA SER A 401 15.31 -4.00 6.73
C SER A 401 14.18 -3.68 7.72
N ILE A 402 12.99 -4.26 7.53
CA ILE A 402 11.87 -4.16 8.46
C ILE A 402 12.25 -4.71 9.84
N SER A 403 12.80 -5.93 9.90
CA SER A 403 13.16 -6.59 11.17
C SER A 403 14.20 -5.76 11.95
N ILE A 404 15.22 -5.22 11.28
CA ILE A 404 16.23 -4.35 11.89
C ILE A 404 15.58 -3.10 12.48
N VAL A 405 14.75 -2.39 11.70
CA VAL A 405 14.13 -1.15 12.16
C VAL A 405 13.15 -1.41 13.30
N GLN A 406 12.48 -2.56 13.34
CA GLN A 406 11.58 -2.94 14.42
C GLN A 406 12.30 -3.09 15.76
N GLN A 407 13.51 -3.68 15.77
CA GLN A 407 14.32 -3.87 16.98
C GLN A 407 14.84 -2.55 17.59
N LEU A 408 14.92 -1.47 16.81
CA LEU A 408 15.39 -0.19 17.33
C LEU A 408 14.42 0.39 18.39
N PRO A 409 14.89 0.79 19.59
CA PRO A 409 14.02 1.31 20.63
C PRO A 409 13.34 2.63 20.20
N ARG A 410 12.05 2.78 20.55
CA ARG A 410 11.25 3.99 20.25
C ARG A 410 11.88 5.29 20.80
N LYS A 411 12.75 5.20 21.81
CA LYS A 411 13.47 6.33 22.44
C LYS A 411 14.46 7.01 21.50
N LEU A 412 15.13 6.28 20.60
CA LEU A 412 16.14 6.84 19.67
C LEU A 412 15.56 7.91 18.73
N PHE A 413 14.27 7.82 18.45
CA PHE A 413 13.57 8.75 17.56
C PHE A 413 12.89 9.90 18.33
N ASN A 414 13.24 10.16 19.61
CA ASN A 414 12.71 11.30 20.37
C ASN A 414 13.32 12.61 19.84
N VAL A 415 12.57 13.35 19.02
CA VAL A 415 12.88 14.76 18.76
C VAL A 415 12.53 15.54 20.03
N LYS A 416 13.54 16.10 20.73
CA LYS A 416 13.31 17.02 21.85
C LYS A 416 12.47 18.20 21.34
N ARG A 417 11.18 18.22 21.66
CA ARG A 417 10.31 19.37 21.35
C ARG A 417 10.82 20.56 22.18
N LYS A 418 11.31 21.62 21.52
CA LYS A 418 11.46 22.94 22.17
C LYS A 418 10.10 23.29 22.77
N LYS A 419 10.03 23.45 24.09
CA LYS A 419 8.84 23.98 24.78
C LYS A 419 8.47 25.29 24.08
N GLN A 420 7.32 25.32 23.41
CA GLN A 420 6.69 26.60 23.06
C GLN A 420 6.45 27.30 24.40
N LYS A 421 7.19 28.38 24.65
CA LYS A 421 6.85 29.33 25.70
C LYS A 421 5.47 29.86 25.33
N VAL A 422 4.48 29.50 26.13
CA VAL A 422 3.23 30.25 26.22
C VAL A 422 3.65 31.58 26.84
N THR A 423 3.77 32.62 26.02
CA THR A 423 3.78 34.02 26.48
C THR A 423 2.36 34.47 26.65
#